data_AF-A0A661YFR9-F1
#
_entry.id   AF-A0A661YFR9-F1
#
_cell.length_a   1.000
_cell.length_b   1.000
_cell.length_c   1.000
_cell.angle_alpha   90.00
_cell.angle_beta   90.00
_cell.angle_gamma   90.00
#
_symmetry.space_group_name_H-M   'P 1'
#
loop_
_entity.id
_entity.type
_entity.pdbx_description
1 polymer ?
#
loop_
_entity_poly.entity_id
_entity_poly.type
_entity_poly.pdbx_seq_one_letter_code
_entity_poly.pdbx_strand_id
1 'polypeptide(L)'
;SLMALGATFGIGCTIGAFFSGMPALSGGAIIFTIGLFVGVIVALKYLMWEMEKFPGFSTGKSYNFLSGTGKKGIWQKWAGWIVLIVTLIIAYQYSGGNKIMAWFIIIGMLMGLISQRSRFCIVKAFRDPFMTGEADGSVGIMAGLLVGLFGFTIIKYFGIGMGDIALRTREMTWVFPHFFLRAAIGGLIFGIGMTIAGGCAVGTLWRVGEGQVKLWASALGFLILSPISKHYIVPPIVNSLPQSWDFKNYLPDYIGYAGAFTLVIFIILLWYVFVKWNEKTGRFSAY
;
A
#
# COMPACT_ATOMS: atom_id res chain seq x y z
N SER A 1 -11.00 -10.96 5.57
CA SER A 1 -9.56 -10.93 5.29
C SER A 1 -8.82 -10.23 6.42
N LEU A 2 -7.69 -10.77 6.91
CA LEU A 2 -6.85 -10.09 7.92
C LEU A 2 -6.39 -8.71 7.44
N MET A 3 -6.17 -8.56 6.13
CA MET A 3 -5.88 -7.27 5.49
C MET A 3 -6.96 -6.21 5.75
N ALA A 4 -8.25 -6.54 5.64
CA ALA A 4 -9.31 -5.55 5.90
C ALA A 4 -9.34 -5.13 7.37
N LEU A 5 -9.18 -6.08 8.31
CA LEU A 5 -9.12 -5.78 9.74
C LEU A 5 -7.94 -4.87 10.05
N GLY A 6 -6.74 -5.19 9.56
CA GLY A 6 -5.56 -4.34 9.75
C GLY A 6 -5.75 -2.95 9.13
N ALA A 7 -6.41 -2.86 7.97
CA ALA A 7 -6.63 -1.60 7.29
C ALA A 7 -7.64 -0.69 8.00
N THR A 8 -8.68 -1.25 8.62
CA THR A 8 -9.67 -0.50 9.38
C THR A 8 -9.12 -0.07 10.75
N PHE A 9 -8.35 -0.93 11.42
CA PHE A 9 -7.67 -0.59 12.68
C PHE A 9 -6.60 0.48 12.50
N GLY A 10 -5.76 0.34 11.48
CA GLY A 10 -4.71 1.31 11.15
C GLY A 10 -5.22 2.55 10.40
N ILE A 11 -6.52 2.64 10.11
CA ILE A 11 -7.13 3.71 9.30
C ILE A 11 -6.34 3.95 8.00
N GLY A 12 -5.92 2.87 7.35
CA GLY A 12 -5.09 2.96 6.15
C GLY A 12 -4.54 1.62 5.69
N CYS A 13 -4.26 1.54 4.40
CA CYS A 13 -3.57 0.40 3.80
C CYS A 13 -2.13 0.80 3.43
N THR A 14 -1.38 -0.10 2.80
CA THR A 14 -0.02 0.18 2.30
C THR A 14 0.09 1.39 1.37
N ILE A 15 -0.95 1.76 0.64
CA ILE A 15 -0.93 3.00 -0.16
C ILE A 15 -1.13 4.22 0.75
N GLY A 16 -2.21 4.22 1.54
CA GLY A 16 -2.60 5.39 2.31
C GLY A 16 -1.65 5.66 3.48
N ALA A 17 -1.47 4.67 4.35
CA ALA A 17 -0.70 4.83 5.58
C ALA A 17 0.82 4.79 5.34
N PHE A 18 1.31 4.00 4.38
CA PHE A 18 2.73 3.89 4.09
C PHE A 18 3.17 4.75 2.89
N PHE A 19 2.67 4.48 1.68
CA PHE A 19 3.18 5.11 0.46
C PHE A 19 2.88 6.61 0.35
N SER A 20 1.69 7.05 0.78
CA SER A 20 1.33 8.47 0.84
C SER A 20 1.64 9.09 2.20
N GLY A 21 1.48 8.32 3.29
CA GLY A 21 1.70 8.79 4.65
C GLY A 21 3.15 9.15 4.98
N MET A 22 4.13 8.38 4.46
CA MET A 22 5.56 8.66 4.66
C MET A 22 5.99 9.97 3.96
N PRO A 23 5.72 10.18 2.64
CA PRO A 23 5.91 11.47 1.98
C PRO A 23 5.14 12.62 2.59
N ALA A 24 3.94 12.35 3.13
CA ALA A 24 3.14 13.36 3.82
C ALA A 24 3.68 13.75 5.20
N LEU A 25 4.74 13.10 5.70
CA LEU A 25 5.40 13.36 6.99
C LEU A 25 4.47 13.08 8.18
N SER A 26 3.67 12.02 8.09
CA SER A 26 2.81 11.54 9.17
C SER A 26 3.60 10.69 10.17
N GLY A 27 3.57 11.01 11.47
CA GLY A 27 4.21 10.18 12.50
C GLY A 27 3.58 8.80 12.65
N GLY A 28 2.28 8.68 12.38
CA GLY A 28 1.58 7.39 12.35
C GLY A 28 2.09 6.47 11.23
N ALA A 29 2.52 7.03 10.10
CA ALA A 29 3.03 6.26 8.96
C ALA A 29 4.31 5.49 9.31
N ILE A 30 5.23 6.11 10.07
CA ILE A 30 6.49 5.47 10.50
C ILE A 30 6.18 4.27 11.38
N ILE A 31 5.30 4.46 12.36
CA ILE A 31 4.91 3.40 13.32
C ILE A 31 4.16 2.28 12.60
N PHE A 32 3.27 2.63 11.66
CA PHE A 32 2.58 1.67 10.81
C PHE A 32 3.56 0.86 9.96
N THR A 33 4.61 1.51 9.43
CA THR A 33 5.66 0.85 8.64
C THR A 33 6.44 -0.16 9.48
N ILE A 34 6.80 0.20 10.72
CA ILE A 34 7.48 -0.70 11.65
C ILE A 34 6.58 -1.90 11.97
N GLY A 35 5.31 -1.66 12.31
CA GLY A 35 4.34 -2.73 12.56
C GLY A 35 4.18 -3.64 11.34
N LEU A 36 4.09 -3.07 10.15
CA LEU A 36 4.01 -3.81 8.89
C LEU A 36 5.25 -4.67 8.66
N PHE A 37 6.44 -4.14 8.88
CA PHE A 37 7.71 -4.87 8.73
C PHE A 37 7.76 -6.09 9.66
N VAL A 38 7.41 -5.90 10.93
CA VAL A 38 7.32 -6.98 11.92
C VAL A 38 6.26 -8.01 11.50
N GLY A 39 5.09 -7.55 11.05
CA GLY A 39 4.02 -8.42 10.58
C GLY A 39 4.41 -9.28 9.38
N VAL A 40 5.17 -8.74 8.43
CA VAL A 40 5.69 -9.50 7.28
C VAL A 40 6.67 -10.57 7.75
N ILE A 41 7.62 -10.23 8.64
CA ILE A 41 8.59 -11.20 9.17
C ILE A 41 7.89 -12.34 9.93
N VAL A 42 6.92 -12.01 10.76
CA VAL A 42 6.12 -13.00 11.52
C VAL A 42 5.37 -13.93 10.56
N ALA A 43 4.70 -13.36 9.55
CA ALA A 43 3.99 -14.16 8.56
C ALA A 43 4.91 -15.01 7.69
N LEU A 44 6.12 -14.53 7.37
CA LEU A 44 7.11 -15.32 6.66
C LEU A 44 7.57 -16.52 7.48
N LYS A 45 7.92 -16.31 8.76
CA LYS A 45 8.27 -17.42 9.66
C LYS A 45 7.14 -18.42 9.79
N TYR A 46 5.90 -17.94 9.89
CA TYR A 46 4.72 -18.80 9.92
C TYR A 46 4.56 -19.61 8.63
N LEU A 47 4.68 -19.00 7.45
CA LEU A 47 4.56 -19.68 6.16
C LEU A 47 5.66 -20.72 5.95
N MET A 48 6.90 -20.42 6.34
CA MET A 48 8.00 -21.40 6.26
C MET A 48 7.76 -22.59 7.19
N TRP A 49 7.37 -22.34 8.44
CA TRP A 49 7.01 -23.38 9.39
C TRP A 49 5.84 -24.25 8.90
N GLU A 50 4.82 -23.64 8.30
CA GLU A 50 3.68 -24.33 7.71
C GLU A 50 4.11 -25.25 6.55
N MET A 51 5.02 -24.77 5.69
CA MET A 51 5.56 -25.57 4.59
C MET A 51 6.42 -26.75 5.06
N GLU A 52 7.20 -26.58 6.12
CA GLU A 52 8.03 -27.65 6.70
C GLU A 52 7.19 -28.73 7.40
N LYS A 53 6.16 -28.32 8.15
CA LYS A 53 5.41 -29.23 9.02
C LYS A 53 4.17 -29.83 8.36
N PHE A 54 3.57 -29.13 7.40
CA PHE A 54 2.34 -29.55 6.71
C PHE A 54 2.44 -29.37 5.19
N PRO A 55 3.31 -30.15 4.50
CA PRO A 55 3.53 -30.01 3.07
C PRO A 55 2.27 -30.27 2.20
N GLY A 56 1.25 -30.94 2.75
CA GLY A 56 -0.02 -31.22 2.05
C GLY A 56 -1.09 -30.12 2.15
N PHE A 57 -0.95 -29.12 3.03
CA PHE A 57 -1.96 -28.08 3.21
C PHE A 57 -1.82 -26.92 2.20
N SER A 58 -0.60 -26.69 1.70
CA SER A 58 -0.24 -25.56 0.83
C SER A 58 0.05 -25.96 -0.63
N THR A 59 -0.54 -27.05 -1.12
CA THR A 59 -0.47 -27.43 -2.54
C THR A 59 -1.63 -26.83 -3.34
N GLY A 60 -1.79 -25.51 -3.27
CA GLY A 60 -2.81 -24.80 -4.05
C GLY A 60 -2.32 -24.53 -5.48
N LYS A 61 -2.72 -25.33 -6.46
CA LYS A 61 -2.62 -24.93 -7.89
C LYS A 61 -3.32 -23.58 -8.04
N SER A 62 -2.58 -22.52 -8.36
CA SER A 62 -3.17 -21.21 -8.61
C SER A 62 -3.86 -21.21 -9.97
N TYR A 63 -5.20 -21.21 -9.97
CA TYR A 63 -5.96 -21.05 -11.19
C TYR A 63 -5.95 -19.59 -11.63
N ASN A 64 -5.44 -19.34 -12.84
CA ASN A 64 -5.54 -18.05 -13.50
C ASN A 64 -6.61 -18.18 -14.58
N PHE A 65 -7.73 -17.49 -14.38
CA PHE A 65 -8.79 -17.43 -15.38
C PHE A 65 -8.35 -16.50 -16.52
N LEU A 66 -8.55 -16.91 -17.78
CA LEU A 66 -8.20 -16.08 -18.96
C LEU A 66 -6.72 -15.63 -19.04
N SER A 67 -5.76 -16.39 -18.50
CA SER A 67 -4.33 -16.06 -18.71
C SER A 67 -4.01 -16.08 -20.20
N GLY A 68 -3.57 -14.94 -20.76
CA GLY A 68 -3.34 -14.79 -22.20
C GLY A 68 -2.42 -15.88 -22.75
N THR A 69 -2.97 -16.83 -23.48
CA THR A 69 -2.21 -17.84 -24.20
C THR A 69 -1.61 -17.18 -25.43
N GLY A 70 -0.28 -17.22 -25.55
CA GLY A 70 0.52 -16.40 -26.47
C GLY A 70 0.29 -16.57 -27.97
N LYS A 71 -0.78 -17.22 -28.44
CA LYS A 71 -1.01 -17.48 -29.87
C LYS A 71 -2.23 -16.76 -30.50
N LYS A 72 -3.05 -16.00 -29.75
CA LYS A 72 -4.17 -15.19 -30.31
C LYS A 72 -4.31 -13.79 -29.70
N GLY A 73 -3.19 -13.06 -29.57
CA GLY A 73 -3.11 -11.77 -28.84
C GLY A 73 -3.58 -10.50 -29.57
N ILE A 74 -4.22 -10.60 -30.75
CA ILE A 74 -4.73 -9.40 -31.48
C ILE A 74 -6.00 -8.85 -30.82
N TRP A 75 -6.91 -9.72 -30.38
CA TRP A 75 -8.15 -9.30 -29.71
C TRP A 75 -7.89 -8.55 -28.40
N GLN A 76 -6.83 -8.90 -27.66
CA GLN A 76 -6.47 -8.24 -26.41
C GLN A 76 -6.01 -6.79 -26.64
N LYS A 77 -5.35 -6.49 -27.77
CA LYS A 77 -4.96 -5.12 -28.14
C LYS A 77 -6.19 -4.26 -28.45
N TRP A 78 -7.13 -4.79 -29.21
CA TRP A 78 -8.39 -4.11 -29.54
C TRP A 78 -9.28 -3.89 -28.32
N ALA A 79 -9.40 -4.89 -27.45
CA ALA A 79 -10.11 -4.76 -26.18
C ALA A 79 -9.51 -3.64 -25.31
N GLY A 80 -8.17 -3.53 -25.26
CA GLY A 80 -7.49 -2.44 -24.55
C GLY A 80 -7.83 -1.05 -25.11
N TRP A 81 -7.84 -0.89 -26.44
CA TRP A 81 -8.24 0.36 -27.09
C TRP A 81 -9.71 0.70 -26.84
N ILE A 82 -10.60 -0.28 -26.88
CA ILE A 82 -12.02 -0.08 -26.57
C ILE A 82 -12.19 0.42 -25.13
N VAL A 83 -11.53 -0.21 -24.15
CA VAL A 83 -11.59 0.22 -22.75
C VAL A 83 -11.05 1.63 -22.57
N LEU A 84 -9.96 1.99 -23.28
CA LEU A 84 -9.39 3.33 -23.24
C LEU A 84 -10.37 4.37 -23.78
N ILE A 85 -10.96 4.12 -24.95
CA ILE A 85 -11.93 5.03 -25.58
C ILE A 85 -13.17 5.17 -24.68
N VAL A 86 -13.71 4.07 -24.15
CA VAL A 86 -14.86 4.10 -23.24
C VAL A 86 -14.55 4.93 -21.99
N THR A 87 -13.35 4.77 -21.41
CA THR A 87 -12.94 5.54 -20.22
C THR A 87 -12.83 7.03 -20.52
N LEU A 88 -12.30 7.41 -21.70
CA LEU A 88 -12.22 8.81 -22.12
C LEU A 88 -13.60 9.42 -22.39
N ILE A 89 -14.54 8.66 -22.97
CA ILE A 89 -15.92 9.11 -23.17
C ILE A 89 -16.58 9.37 -21.82
N ILE A 90 -16.43 8.47 -20.85
CA ILE A 90 -16.96 8.66 -19.49
C ILE A 90 -16.33 9.90 -18.85
N ALA A 91 -15.01 10.08 -18.95
CA ALA A 91 -14.34 11.26 -18.41
C ALA A 91 -14.86 12.57 -19.05
N TYR A 92 -15.13 12.58 -20.35
CA TYR A 92 -15.68 13.73 -21.07
C TYR A 92 -17.10 14.08 -20.59
N GLN A 93 -17.96 13.09 -20.35
CA GLN A 93 -19.32 13.33 -19.83
C GLN A 93 -19.28 14.01 -18.45
N TYR A 94 -18.35 13.63 -17.58
CA TYR A 94 -18.18 14.26 -16.26
C TYR A 94 -17.54 15.66 -16.33
N SER A 95 -16.90 16.04 -17.42
CA SER A 95 -16.27 17.35 -17.58
C SER A 95 -17.27 18.51 -17.55
N GLY A 96 -18.52 18.29 -17.97
CA GLY A 96 -19.57 19.30 -17.95
C GLY A 96 -20.14 19.59 -16.55
N GLY A 97 -20.12 18.59 -15.66
CA GLY A 97 -20.69 18.70 -14.31
C GLY A 97 -19.65 18.93 -13.22
N ASN A 98 -18.62 18.08 -13.14
CA ASN A 98 -17.63 18.13 -12.07
C ASN A 98 -16.22 17.78 -12.60
N LYS A 99 -15.44 18.82 -12.88
CA LYS A 99 -14.09 18.74 -13.44
C LYS A 99 -13.13 17.87 -12.60
N ILE A 100 -13.36 17.78 -11.29
CA ILE A 100 -12.52 17.00 -10.37
C ILE A 100 -12.68 15.49 -10.62
N MET A 101 -13.91 15.02 -10.87
CA MET A 101 -14.16 13.60 -11.11
C MET A 101 -13.61 13.14 -12.46
N ALA A 102 -13.69 13.99 -13.50
CA ALA A 102 -13.07 13.70 -14.79
C ALA A 102 -11.55 13.43 -14.63
N TRP A 103 -10.86 14.24 -13.81
CA TRP A 103 -9.44 14.07 -13.55
C TRP A 103 -9.13 12.78 -12.76
N PHE A 104 -9.96 12.41 -11.78
CA PHE A 104 -9.78 11.15 -11.04
C PHE A 104 -9.92 9.91 -11.92
N ILE A 105 -10.83 9.92 -12.89
CA ILE A 105 -11.01 8.79 -13.83
C ILE A 105 -9.75 8.62 -14.69
N ILE A 106 -9.23 9.72 -15.25
CA ILE A 106 -8.03 9.71 -16.09
C ILE A 106 -6.80 9.25 -15.30
N ILE A 107 -6.58 9.81 -14.11
CA ILE A 107 -5.46 9.41 -13.24
C ILE A 107 -5.60 7.95 -12.81
N GLY A 108 -6.81 7.52 -12.42
CA GLY A 108 -7.06 6.14 -11.99
C GLY A 108 -6.74 5.14 -13.09
N MET A 109 -7.14 5.45 -14.33
CA MET A 109 -6.83 4.64 -15.50
C MET A 109 -5.31 4.55 -15.74
N LEU A 110 -4.62 5.69 -15.77
CA LEU A 110 -3.17 5.74 -15.97
C LEU A 110 -2.43 4.98 -14.86
N MET A 111 -2.82 5.21 -13.61
CA MET A 111 -2.23 4.53 -12.45
C MET A 111 -2.43 3.01 -12.52
N GLY A 112 -3.60 2.55 -12.96
CA GLY A 112 -3.88 1.12 -13.17
C GLY A 112 -2.98 0.50 -14.23
N LEU A 113 -2.85 1.16 -15.39
CA LEU A 113 -1.98 0.70 -16.49
C LEU A 113 -0.51 0.66 -16.08
N ILE A 114 -0.04 1.72 -15.42
CA ILE A 114 1.34 1.80 -14.91
C ILE A 114 1.58 0.70 -13.87
N SER A 115 0.65 0.50 -12.93
CA SER A 115 0.77 -0.51 -11.88
C SER A 115 0.82 -1.94 -12.43
N GLN A 116 0.01 -2.24 -13.46
CA GLN A 116 0.02 -3.54 -14.12
C GLN A 116 1.35 -3.79 -14.85
N ARG A 117 1.87 -2.80 -15.58
CA ARG A 117 3.12 -2.92 -16.35
C ARG A 117 4.37 -2.99 -15.47
N SER A 118 4.41 -2.20 -14.40
CA SER A 118 5.51 -2.18 -13.43
C SER A 118 5.45 -3.32 -12.43
N ARG A 119 4.37 -4.12 -12.42
CA ARG A 119 4.09 -5.15 -11.40
C ARG A 119 4.25 -4.59 -9.98
N PHE A 120 3.76 -3.36 -9.77
CA PHE A 120 3.94 -2.64 -8.52
C PHE A 120 3.23 -3.39 -7.37
N CYS A 121 4.02 -3.88 -6.40
CA CYS A 121 3.51 -4.65 -5.28
C CYS A 121 4.33 -4.38 -4.02
N ILE A 122 3.69 -3.73 -3.04
CA ILE A 122 4.31 -3.37 -1.76
C ILE A 122 4.67 -4.60 -0.92
N VAL A 123 3.89 -5.69 -1.04
CA VAL A 123 4.25 -6.97 -0.40
C VAL A 123 5.57 -7.51 -0.92
N LYS A 124 5.80 -7.43 -2.24
CA LYS A 124 7.03 -7.93 -2.87
C LYS A 124 8.27 -7.26 -2.26
N ALA A 125 8.24 -5.93 -2.15
CA ALA A 125 9.33 -5.15 -1.56
C ALA A 125 9.61 -5.50 -0.09
N PHE A 126 8.60 -5.73 0.73
CA PHE A 126 8.85 -6.07 2.13
C PHE A 126 9.22 -7.53 2.35
N ARG A 127 8.76 -8.43 1.47
CA ARG A 127 8.89 -9.87 1.66
C ARG A 127 10.15 -10.45 1.01
N ASP A 128 10.45 -10.04 -0.22
CA ASP A 128 11.47 -10.68 -1.05
C ASP A 128 12.91 -10.46 -0.53
N PRO A 129 13.29 -9.32 0.08
CA PRO A 129 14.58 -9.21 0.74
C PRO A 129 14.84 -10.26 1.81
N PHE A 130 13.79 -10.76 2.48
CA PHE A 130 13.91 -11.79 3.52
C PHE A 130 13.70 -13.21 3.01
N MET A 131 13.00 -13.38 1.90
CA MET A 131 12.79 -14.70 1.31
C MET A 131 13.89 -15.06 0.32
N THR A 132 14.03 -14.27 -0.75
CA THR A 132 14.89 -14.57 -1.90
C THR A 132 16.17 -13.76 -1.91
N GLY A 133 16.30 -12.74 -1.05
CA GLY A 133 17.44 -11.81 -1.06
C GLY A 133 17.37 -10.77 -2.18
N GLU A 134 16.35 -10.81 -3.05
CA GLU A 134 16.19 -9.86 -4.16
C GLU A 134 15.77 -8.47 -3.65
N ALA A 135 16.53 -7.44 -4.05
CA ALA A 135 16.29 -6.05 -3.65
C ALA A 135 15.47 -5.23 -4.66
N ASP A 136 15.25 -5.72 -5.88
CA ASP A 136 14.70 -4.93 -7.00
C ASP A 136 13.34 -4.30 -6.68
N GLY A 137 12.44 -5.07 -6.05
CA GLY A 137 11.12 -4.59 -5.66
C GLY A 137 11.20 -3.48 -4.60
N SER A 138 12.12 -3.61 -3.65
CA SER A 138 12.34 -2.65 -2.55
C SER A 138 12.89 -1.34 -3.07
N VAL A 139 13.92 -1.41 -3.93
CA VAL A 139 14.54 -0.23 -4.54
C VAL A 139 13.52 0.55 -5.37
N GLY A 140 12.64 -0.14 -6.12
CA GLY A 140 11.57 0.50 -6.88
C GLY A 140 10.59 1.30 -5.99
N ILE A 141 10.24 0.78 -4.82
CA ILE A 141 9.34 1.48 -3.88
C ILE A 141 10.05 2.64 -3.20
N MET A 142 11.32 2.48 -2.83
CA MET A 142 12.13 3.58 -2.28
C MET A 142 12.24 4.74 -3.27
N ALA A 143 12.47 4.46 -4.56
CA ALA A 143 12.48 5.48 -5.60
C ALA A 143 11.12 6.19 -5.70
N GLY A 144 10.02 5.44 -5.68
CA GLY A 144 8.66 6.00 -5.66
C GLY A 144 8.38 6.87 -4.42
N LEU A 145 8.85 6.45 -3.25
CA LEU A 145 8.75 7.22 -2.00
C LEU A 145 9.57 8.52 -2.07
N LEU A 146 10.76 8.50 -2.67
CA LEU A 146 11.57 9.70 -2.85
C LEU A 146 10.88 10.70 -3.78
N VAL A 147 10.41 10.24 -4.95
CA VAL A 147 9.64 11.09 -5.88
C VAL A 147 8.38 11.64 -5.21
N GLY A 148 7.67 10.80 -4.46
CA GLY A 148 6.51 11.21 -3.66
C GLY A 148 6.89 12.25 -2.62
N LEU A 149 7.97 12.07 -1.87
CA LEU A 149 8.45 12.98 -0.84
C LEU A 149 8.76 14.36 -1.45
N PHE A 150 9.50 14.43 -2.56
CA PHE A 150 9.73 15.68 -3.27
C PHE A 150 8.42 16.30 -3.81
N GLY A 151 7.53 15.50 -4.39
CA GLY A 151 6.26 15.98 -4.93
C GLY A 151 5.33 16.56 -3.85
N PHE A 152 5.10 15.82 -2.76
CA PHE A 152 4.30 16.29 -1.62
C PHE A 152 4.93 17.50 -0.97
N THR A 153 6.26 17.59 -0.95
CA THR A 153 6.94 18.72 -0.32
C THR A 153 6.83 20.01 -1.10
N ILE A 154 6.99 19.95 -2.41
CA ILE A 154 6.75 21.07 -3.30
C ILE A 154 5.28 21.53 -3.21
N ILE A 155 4.31 20.60 -3.24
CA ILE A 155 2.88 20.95 -3.19
C ILE A 155 2.48 21.60 -1.85
N LYS A 156 3.07 21.13 -0.74
CA LYS A 156 2.82 21.69 0.59
C LYS A 156 3.52 23.03 0.79
N TYR A 157 4.74 23.19 0.27
CA TYR A 157 5.53 24.42 0.40
C TYR A 157 5.04 25.56 -0.51
N PHE A 158 4.69 25.27 -1.77
CA PHE A 158 4.26 26.28 -2.76
C PHE A 158 2.77 26.61 -2.74
N GLY A 159 1.95 25.95 -1.90
CA GLY A 159 0.55 26.34 -1.68
C GLY A 159 -0.40 26.20 -2.88
N ILE A 160 0.00 25.54 -3.98
CA ILE A 160 -0.79 25.45 -5.23
C ILE A 160 -2.11 24.69 -4.98
N GLY A 161 -3.28 25.37 -5.08
CA GLY A 161 -4.57 24.69 -5.30
C GLY A 161 -5.79 24.98 -4.42
N MET A 162 -5.75 25.81 -3.37
CA MET A 162 -6.93 26.32 -2.62
C MET A 162 -6.48 27.44 -1.65
N GLY A 163 -7.32 28.47 -1.43
CA GLY A 163 -7.01 29.66 -0.61
C GLY A 163 -6.69 29.39 0.88
N ASP A 164 -6.27 30.45 1.58
CA ASP A 164 -5.51 30.45 2.86
C ASP A 164 -6.13 29.67 4.03
N ILE A 165 -7.44 29.39 4.00
CA ILE A 165 -8.18 28.65 5.03
C ILE A 165 -8.04 27.11 4.85
N ALA A 166 -7.55 26.63 3.71
CA ALA A 166 -7.40 25.21 3.38
C ALA A 166 -6.00 24.62 3.69
N LEU A 167 -5.06 25.43 4.17
CA LEU A 167 -3.66 25.02 4.39
C LEU A 167 -3.55 23.91 5.44
N ARG A 168 -4.28 24.03 6.56
CA ARG A 168 -4.29 23.01 7.62
C ARG A 168 -5.01 21.71 7.21
N THR A 169 -6.06 21.82 6.40
CA THR A 169 -6.74 20.65 5.83
C THR A 169 -5.84 19.93 4.83
N ARG A 170 -5.02 20.67 4.06
CA ARG A 170 -3.99 20.13 3.15
C ARG A 170 -2.84 19.47 3.90
N GLU A 171 -2.33 20.08 4.97
CA GLU A 171 -1.29 19.49 5.82
C GLU A 171 -1.75 18.17 6.45
N MET A 172 -3.04 18.10 6.81
CA MET A 172 -3.72 16.93 7.37
C MET A 172 -4.20 15.93 6.30
N THR A 173 -4.14 16.25 5.01
CA THR A 173 -4.44 15.24 3.97
C THR A 173 -3.40 14.13 4.04
N TRP A 174 -3.88 12.89 4.17
CA TRP A 174 -3.06 11.68 4.33
C TRP A 174 -2.33 11.55 5.69
N VAL A 175 -2.63 12.40 6.67
CA VAL A 175 -2.22 12.24 8.07
C VAL A 175 -3.36 11.59 8.85
N PHE A 176 -3.37 10.26 8.89
CA PHE A 176 -4.41 9.52 9.60
C PHE A 176 -4.21 9.65 11.14
N PRO A 177 -5.28 9.77 11.93
CA PRO A 177 -5.25 9.77 13.40
C PRO A 177 -5.07 8.34 13.92
N HIS A 178 -3.84 7.84 13.95
CA HIS A 178 -3.56 6.46 14.37
C HIS A 178 -2.23 6.39 15.12
N PHE A 179 -1.96 7.33 16.03
CA PHE A 179 -0.66 7.40 16.67
C PHE A 179 -0.39 6.19 17.58
N PHE A 180 0.85 5.71 17.52
CA PHE A 180 1.38 4.65 18.38
C PHE A 180 0.71 3.28 18.22
N LEU A 181 -0.17 2.88 19.13
CA LEU A 181 -0.61 1.50 19.23
C LEU A 181 -1.55 1.10 18.08
N ARG A 182 -2.42 2.02 17.63
CA ARG A 182 -3.37 1.75 16.54
C ARG A 182 -2.65 1.55 15.22
N ALA A 183 -1.66 2.40 14.91
CA ALA A 183 -0.77 2.21 13.75
C ALA A 183 0.06 0.93 13.85
N ALA A 184 0.65 0.65 15.02
CA ALA A 184 1.52 -0.52 15.18
C ALA A 184 0.73 -1.84 15.02
N ILE A 185 -0.40 -1.98 15.72
CA ILE A 185 -1.25 -3.17 15.65
C ILE A 185 -1.90 -3.28 14.28
N GLY A 186 -2.43 -2.18 13.74
CA GLY A 186 -3.00 -2.14 12.40
C GLY A 186 -1.99 -2.55 11.33
N GLY A 187 -0.78 -2.01 11.39
CA GLY A 187 0.34 -2.36 10.52
C GLY A 187 0.74 -3.83 10.64
N LEU A 188 0.83 -4.36 11.86
CA LEU A 188 1.17 -5.75 12.12
C LEU A 188 0.13 -6.72 11.55
N ILE A 189 -1.15 -6.52 11.88
CA ILE A 189 -2.25 -7.37 11.38
C ILE A 189 -2.35 -7.27 9.85
N PHE A 190 -2.19 -6.06 9.30
CA PHE A 190 -2.19 -5.84 7.87
C PHE A 190 -1.01 -6.53 7.18
N GLY A 191 0.20 -6.42 7.75
CA GLY A 191 1.44 -7.04 7.29
C GLY A 191 1.33 -8.56 7.23
N ILE A 192 0.76 -9.17 8.29
CA ILE A 192 0.49 -10.60 8.32
C ILE A 192 -0.50 -10.98 7.22
N GLY A 193 -1.63 -10.28 7.16
CA GLY A 193 -2.68 -10.54 6.18
C GLY A 193 -2.21 -10.43 4.74
N MET A 194 -1.42 -9.40 4.41
CA MET A 194 -0.96 -9.16 3.04
C MET A 194 0.09 -10.18 2.58
N THR A 195 0.90 -10.71 3.51
CA THR A 195 1.92 -11.71 3.23
C THR A 195 1.29 -13.08 2.96
N ILE A 196 0.32 -13.49 3.79
CA ILE A 196 -0.42 -14.74 3.61
C ILE A 196 -1.27 -14.71 2.34
N ALA A 197 -1.98 -13.60 2.08
CA ALA A 197 -2.77 -13.43 0.86
C ALA A 197 -1.89 -13.40 -0.40
N GLY A 198 -0.63 -12.96 -0.29
CA GLY A 198 0.30 -12.80 -1.40
C GLY A 198 0.00 -11.57 -2.27
N GLY A 199 -0.61 -10.53 -1.70
CA GLY A 199 -0.94 -9.28 -2.39
C GLY A 199 -1.23 -8.12 -1.43
N CYS A 200 -0.90 -6.89 -1.82
CA CYS A 200 -1.35 -5.66 -1.14
C CYS A 200 -2.62 -5.09 -1.81
N ALA A 201 -3.21 -4.02 -1.29
CA ALA A 201 -4.42 -3.41 -1.87
C ALA A 201 -4.31 -3.08 -3.37
N VAL A 202 -3.19 -2.47 -3.82
CA VAL A 202 -2.91 -2.24 -5.26
C VAL A 202 -2.69 -3.57 -5.97
N GLY A 203 -1.82 -4.40 -5.39
CA GLY A 203 -1.41 -5.69 -5.94
C GLY A 203 -2.60 -6.62 -6.21
N THR A 204 -3.59 -6.62 -5.32
CA THR A 204 -4.83 -7.37 -5.47
C THR A 204 -5.66 -6.81 -6.62
N LEU A 205 -5.76 -5.48 -6.78
CA LEU A 205 -6.61 -4.88 -7.78
C LEU A 205 -6.19 -5.24 -9.22
N TRP A 206 -4.91 -5.04 -9.56
CA TRP A 206 -4.45 -5.31 -10.93
C TRP A 206 -4.32 -6.82 -11.20
N ARG A 207 -3.94 -7.65 -10.21
CA ARG A 207 -3.88 -9.11 -10.38
C ARG A 207 -5.27 -9.76 -10.43
N VAL A 208 -6.28 -9.15 -9.81
CA VAL A 208 -7.69 -9.49 -10.04
C VAL A 208 -8.05 -9.21 -11.50
N GLY A 209 -7.61 -8.06 -12.04
CA GLY A 209 -7.74 -7.73 -13.47
C GLY A 209 -7.02 -8.68 -14.42
N GLU A 210 -5.92 -9.31 -13.99
CA GLU A 210 -5.24 -10.39 -14.74
C GLU A 210 -5.91 -11.77 -14.61
N GLY A 211 -6.96 -11.90 -13.79
CA GLY A 211 -7.74 -13.13 -13.64
C GLY A 211 -7.23 -14.11 -12.58
N GLN A 212 -6.39 -13.67 -11.63
CA GLN A 212 -5.87 -14.57 -10.59
C GLN A 212 -6.92 -14.86 -9.51
N VAL A 213 -7.51 -16.07 -9.52
CA VAL A 213 -8.67 -16.43 -8.69
C VAL A 213 -8.38 -16.34 -7.19
N LYS A 214 -7.15 -16.68 -6.76
CA LYS A 214 -6.73 -16.54 -5.35
C LYS A 214 -6.91 -15.10 -4.85
N LEU A 215 -6.62 -14.10 -5.68
CA LEU A 215 -6.71 -12.69 -5.30
C LEU A 215 -8.14 -12.14 -5.41
N TRP A 216 -9.02 -12.78 -6.19
CA TRP A 216 -10.44 -12.46 -6.19
C TRP A 216 -11.05 -12.74 -4.81
N ALA A 217 -10.73 -13.88 -4.20
CA ALA A 217 -11.16 -14.21 -2.84
C ALA A 217 -10.63 -13.18 -1.81
N SER A 218 -9.37 -12.77 -1.94
CA SER A 218 -8.79 -11.73 -1.07
C SER A 218 -9.49 -10.38 -1.25
N ALA A 219 -9.78 -9.97 -2.49
CA ALA A 219 -10.44 -8.71 -2.80
C ALA A 219 -11.89 -8.68 -2.28
N LEU A 220 -12.66 -9.75 -2.51
CA LEU A 220 -14.01 -9.88 -1.95
C LEU A 220 -13.99 -9.88 -0.42
N GLY A 221 -13.07 -10.62 0.18
CA GLY A 221 -12.88 -10.64 1.62
C GLY A 221 -12.43 -9.28 2.18
N PHE A 222 -11.83 -8.41 1.37
CA PHE A 222 -11.49 -7.04 1.75
C PHE A 222 -12.71 -6.11 1.65
N LEU A 223 -13.49 -6.25 0.57
CA LEU A 223 -14.70 -5.47 0.29
C LEU A 223 -15.81 -5.72 1.33
N ILE A 224 -16.02 -6.97 1.72
CA ILE A 224 -17.06 -7.35 2.69
C ILE A 224 -16.62 -6.99 4.12
N LEU A 225 -15.37 -7.28 4.48
CA LEU A 225 -14.95 -7.16 5.87
C LEU A 225 -14.56 -5.73 6.28
N SER A 226 -14.19 -4.85 5.34
CA SER A 226 -13.89 -3.44 5.64
C SER A 226 -15.07 -2.69 6.30
N PRO A 227 -16.29 -2.67 5.73
CA PRO A 227 -17.43 -2.00 6.37
C PRO A 227 -17.85 -2.67 7.68
N ILE A 228 -17.85 -4.01 7.74
CA ILE A 228 -18.20 -4.78 8.95
C ILE A 228 -17.23 -4.45 10.09
N SER A 229 -15.94 -4.46 9.79
CA SER A 229 -14.90 -4.19 10.79
C SER A 229 -14.99 -2.77 11.32
N LYS A 230 -15.25 -1.79 10.44
CA LYS A 230 -15.41 -0.39 10.83
C LYS A 230 -16.59 -0.19 11.78
N HIS A 231 -17.69 -0.93 11.61
CA HIS A 231 -18.91 -0.72 12.38
C HIS A 231 -19.00 -1.58 13.65
N TYR A 232 -18.48 -2.80 13.63
CA TYR A 232 -18.67 -3.76 14.73
C TYR A 232 -17.39 -4.12 15.50
N ILE A 233 -16.22 -4.16 14.85
CA ILE A 233 -15.00 -4.72 15.45
C ILE A 233 -14.10 -3.62 16.03
N VAL A 234 -13.90 -2.54 15.28
CA VAL A 234 -13.01 -1.44 15.66
C VAL A 234 -13.56 -0.62 16.84
N PRO A 235 -14.86 -0.25 16.91
CA PRO A 235 -15.37 0.58 17.99
C PRO A 235 -15.16 0.03 19.42
N PRO A 236 -15.45 -1.25 19.75
CA PRO A 236 -15.27 -1.75 21.11
C PRO A 236 -13.79 -1.80 21.54
N ILE A 237 -12.89 -2.10 20.60
CA ILE A 237 -11.45 -2.16 20.87
C ILE A 237 -10.87 -0.75 21.04
N VAL A 238 -11.36 0.21 20.27
CA VAL A 238 -10.90 1.61 20.32
C VAL A 238 -11.44 2.35 21.55
N ASN A 239 -12.68 2.06 21.95
CA ASN A 239 -13.25 2.63 23.17
C ASN A 239 -12.56 2.12 24.45
N SER A 240 -11.85 0.98 24.36
CA SER A 240 -11.03 0.44 25.44
C SER A 240 -9.59 0.99 25.45
N LEU A 241 -9.19 1.71 24.40
CA LEU A 241 -7.87 2.33 24.28
C LEU A 241 -7.93 3.77 24.82
N PRO A 242 -6.91 4.24 25.55
CA PRO A 242 -6.91 5.60 26.07
C PRO A 242 -6.94 6.61 24.91
N GLN A 243 -7.85 7.59 25.01
CA GLN A 243 -8.09 8.63 24.00
C GLN A 243 -6.84 9.48 23.70
N SER A 244 -5.84 9.44 24.58
CA SER A 244 -4.52 10.05 24.39
C SER A 244 -3.70 9.45 23.25
N TRP A 245 -4.12 8.33 22.65
CA TRP A 245 -3.39 7.67 21.55
C TRP A 245 -4.03 7.90 20.18
N ASP A 246 -5.07 8.72 20.09
CA ASP A 246 -5.74 9.07 18.83
C ASP A 246 -5.30 10.42 18.23
N PHE A 247 -4.20 11.00 18.74
CA PHE A 247 -3.71 12.28 18.25
C PHE A 247 -3.13 12.17 16.83
N LYS A 248 -3.46 13.14 15.98
CA LYS A 248 -2.81 13.33 14.69
C LYS A 248 -1.42 13.91 14.94
N ASN A 249 -0.40 13.05 14.94
CA ASN A 249 0.98 13.50 15.08
C ASN A 249 1.56 13.86 13.70
N TYR A 250 1.62 15.16 13.40
CA TYR A 250 2.28 15.68 12.21
C TYR A 250 3.75 15.97 12.56
N LEU A 251 4.69 15.23 11.96
CA LEU A 251 6.12 15.36 12.28
C LEU A 251 6.66 16.79 12.12
N PRO A 252 6.24 17.57 11.11
CA PRO A 252 6.69 18.95 10.94
C PRO A 252 6.26 19.90 12.06
N ASP A 253 5.22 19.60 12.85
CA ASP A 253 4.78 20.46 13.97
C ASP A 253 5.80 20.45 15.13
N TYR A 254 6.63 19.40 15.24
CA TYR A 254 7.60 19.24 16.34
C TYR A 254 9.05 19.51 15.91
N ILE A 255 9.41 19.17 14.68
CA ILE A 255 10.82 19.15 14.21
C ILE A 255 11.04 20.14 13.04
N GLY A 256 9.97 20.81 12.59
CA GLY A 256 9.99 21.64 11.40
C GLY A 256 10.04 20.83 10.10
N TYR A 257 9.74 21.51 8.99
CA TYR A 257 9.63 20.89 7.67
C TYR A 257 10.93 20.24 7.19
N ALA A 258 12.06 20.94 7.39
CA ALA A 258 13.38 20.46 7.02
C ALA A 258 13.80 19.23 7.86
N GLY A 259 13.56 19.27 9.17
CA GLY A 259 13.91 18.15 10.06
C GLY A 259 13.12 16.89 9.75
N ALA A 260 11.82 17.02 9.51
CA ALA A 260 10.97 15.90 9.13
C ALA A 260 11.36 15.31 7.76
N PHE A 261 11.73 16.15 6.78
CA PHE A 261 12.20 15.72 5.47
C PHE A 261 13.51 14.93 5.56
N THR A 262 14.50 15.46 6.29
CA THR A 262 15.78 14.78 6.52
C THR A 262 15.59 13.44 7.24
N LEU A 263 14.68 13.37 8.20
CA LEU A 263 14.35 12.13 8.91
C LEU A 263 13.79 11.06 7.97
N VAL A 264 12.84 11.40 7.09
CA VAL A 264 12.27 10.44 6.13
C VAL A 264 13.34 9.96 5.14
N ILE A 265 14.18 10.86 4.63
CA ILE A 265 15.32 10.49 3.77
C ILE A 265 16.27 9.55 4.52
N PHE A 266 16.58 9.85 5.78
CA PHE A 266 17.46 9.02 6.59
C PHE A 266 16.87 7.61 6.79
N ILE A 267 15.56 7.49 7.04
CA ILE A 267 14.88 6.18 7.13
C ILE A 267 14.96 5.42 5.80
N ILE A 268 14.71 6.08 4.66
CA ILE A 268 14.79 5.45 3.34
C ILE A 268 16.22 4.98 3.04
N LEU A 269 17.22 5.78 3.35
CA LEU A 269 18.64 5.43 3.17
C LEU A 269 19.06 4.27 4.08
N LEU A 270 18.66 4.28 5.35
CA LEU A 270 18.92 3.18 6.28
C LEU A 270 18.30 1.88 5.74
N TRP A 271 17.05 1.95 5.29
CA TRP A 271 16.39 0.80 4.69
C TRP A 271 17.08 0.32 3.41
N TYR A 272 17.54 1.23 2.55
CA TYR A 272 18.31 0.90 1.35
C TYR A 272 19.62 0.18 1.68
N VAL A 273 20.40 0.73 2.63
CA VAL A 273 21.66 0.12 3.10
C VAL A 273 21.40 -1.26 3.68
N PHE A 274 20.36 -1.41 4.48
CA PHE A 274 19.97 -2.71 5.06
C PHE A 274 19.64 -3.74 3.98
N VAL A 275 18.81 -3.38 3.00
CA VAL A 275 18.39 -4.30 1.93
C VAL A 275 19.58 -4.67 1.03
N LYS A 276 20.43 -3.71 0.64
CA LYS A 276 21.64 -3.98 -0.16
C LYS A 276 22.70 -4.78 0.60
N TRP A 277 22.82 -4.55 1.91
CA TRP A 277 23.68 -5.36 2.76
C TRP A 277 23.16 -6.80 2.86
N ASN A 278 21.84 -6.99 2.98
CA ASN A 278 21.26 -8.33 3.01
C ASN A 278 21.41 -9.06 1.66
N GLU A 279 21.23 -8.37 0.54
CA GLU A 279 21.46 -8.91 -0.81
C GLU A 279 22.90 -9.40 -1.00
N LYS A 280 23.89 -8.70 -0.42
CA LYS A 280 25.31 -9.10 -0.49
C LYS A 280 25.69 -10.22 0.48
N THR A 281 25.06 -10.28 1.65
CA THR A 281 25.47 -11.18 2.73
C THR A 281 24.64 -12.45 2.83
N GLY A 282 23.42 -12.46 2.29
CA GLY A 282 22.48 -13.59 2.38
C GLY A 282 22.14 -14.01 3.82
N ARG A 283 22.47 -13.21 4.84
CA ARG A 283 22.37 -13.64 6.24
C ARG A 283 20.94 -13.76 6.75
N PHE A 284 20.01 -13.00 6.17
CA PHE A 284 18.59 -13.04 6.51
C PHE A 284 17.71 -13.53 5.36
N SER A 285 18.28 -14.08 4.28
CA SER A 285 17.48 -14.81 3.29
C SER A 285 17.17 -16.20 3.81
N ALA A 286 15.93 -16.65 3.59
CA ALA A 286 15.51 -18.01 3.93
C ALA A 286 16.18 -19.09 3.04
N TYR A 287 16.88 -18.66 1.98
CA TYR A 287 17.63 -19.48 1.03
C TYR A 287 19.02 -18.93 0.79
#